data_AF-A0A382WAT1-F1
#
_entry.id   AF-A0A382WAT1-F1
#
_cell.length_a   1.000
_cell.length_b   1.000
_cell.length_c   1.000
_cell.angle_alpha   90.00
_cell.angle_beta   90.00
_cell.angle_gamma   90.00
#
_symmetry.space_group_name_H-M   'P 1'
#
loop_
_entity.id
_entity.type
_entity.pdbx_description
1 polymer ?
#
loop_
_entity_poly.entity_id
_entity_poly.type
_entity_poly.pdbx_seq_one_letter_code
_entity_poly.pdbx_strand_id
1 'polypeptide(L)'
;TSKDKADILISISETDVIVGEAKTCKNGDFAKYSTTSRQVKAYVNRCENAGKRVAQVLIVAPTFSEDFVESAEMDTEVNISLLEAEGLKKILDAYEARRNPKFSAKLFTKGGLLKADLIAKNI
;
A
#
# COMPACT_ATOMS: atom_id res chain seq x y z
N THR A 1 21.91 2.42 -0.94
CA THR A 1 22.56 1.13 -1.27
C THR A 1 21.55 0.23 -1.98
N SER A 2 21.98 -0.90 -2.56
CA SER A 2 21.12 -1.89 -3.24
C SER A 2 19.98 -2.45 -2.36
N LYS A 3 19.99 -2.19 -1.05
CA LYS A 3 18.96 -2.58 -0.08
C LYS A 3 17.82 -1.58 0.12
N ASP A 4 17.89 -0.40 -0.49
CA ASP A 4 16.93 0.68 -0.20
C ASP A 4 15.88 0.83 -1.31
N LYS A 5 15.59 -0.20 -2.10
CA LYS A 5 14.56 -0.10 -3.14
C LYS A 5 13.21 -0.48 -2.55
N ALA A 6 12.19 0.30 -2.86
CA ALA A 6 10.81 -0.09 -2.57
C ALA A 6 10.48 -1.38 -3.33
N ASP A 7 9.70 -2.26 -2.71
CA ASP A 7 9.21 -3.48 -3.33
C ASP A 7 8.21 -3.16 -4.45
N ILE A 8 7.42 -2.10 -4.27
CA ILE A 8 6.32 -1.72 -5.14
C ILE A 8 6.50 -0.25 -5.57
N LEU A 9 6.38 0.00 -6.88
CA LEU A 9 6.27 1.34 -7.46
C LEU A 9 5.24 1.32 -8.59
N ILE A 10 4.16 2.08 -8.44
CA ILE A 10 3.05 2.14 -9.40
C ILE A 10 2.89 3.58 -9.88
N SER A 11 2.96 3.81 -11.18
CA SER A 11 2.63 5.11 -11.77
C SER A 11 1.11 5.29 -11.82
N ILE A 12 0.61 6.40 -11.25
CA ILE A 12 -0.78 6.85 -11.41
C ILE A 12 -0.88 7.87 -12.55
N SER A 13 0.15 8.70 -12.69
CA SER A 13 0.31 9.70 -13.75
C SER A 13 1.80 9.88 -14.06
N GLU A 14 2.14 10.83 -14.93
CA GLU A 14 3.54 11.15 -15.24
C GLU A 14 4.32 11.60 -14.00
N THR A 15 3.66 12.27 -13.05
CA THR A 15 4.28 12.83 -11.84
C THR A 15 3.90 12.06 -10.58
N ASP A 16 2.77 11.36 -10.58
CA ASP A 16 2.22 10.70 -9.40
C ASP A 16 2.56 9.22 -9.33
N VAL A 17 3.01 8.81 -8.14
CA VAL A 17 3.31 7.40 -7.85
C VAL A 17 2.67 6.93 -6.56
N ILE A 18 2.37 5.64 -6.50
CA ILE A 18 2.23 4.89 -5.26
C ILE A 18 3.55 4.16 -5.04
N VAL A 19 4.09 4.26 -3.84
CA VAL A 19 5.26 3.50 -3.41
C VAL A 19 4.83 2.51 -2.34
N GLY A 20 5.44 1.33 -2.28
CA GLY A 20 4.97 0.32 -1.33
C GLY A 20 6.00 -0.70 -0.91
N GLU A 21 5.59 -1.47 0.08
CA GLU A 21 6.40 -2.46 0.78
C GLU A 21 5.54 -3.70 1.07
N ALA A 22 6.10 -4.88 0.85
CA ALA A 22 5.48 -6.14 1.20
C ALA A 22 6.12 -6.72 2.46
N LYS A 23 5.30 -7.13 3.43
CA LYS A 23 5.73 -7.68 4.70
C LYS A 23 5.20 -9.10 4.86
N THR A 24 5.94 -9.89 5.64
CA THR A 24 5.54 -11.23 6.06
C THR A 24 5.54 -11.30 7.58
N CYS A 25 4.54 -11.95 8.16
CA CYS A 25 4.54 -12.42 9.55
C CYS A 25 4.43 -13.95 9.52
N LYS A 26 5.12 -14.63 10.45
CA LYS A 26 5.04 -16.10 10.56
C LYS A 26 3.88 -16.54 11.44
N ASN A 27 3.62 -15.79 12.51
CA ASN A 27 2.58 -16.05 13.50
C ASN A 27 1.93 -14.72 13.88
N GLY A 28 0.60 -14.72 14.02
CA GLY A 28 -0.18 -13.55 14.40
C GLY A 28 -0.05 -12.40 13.42
N ASP A 29 -0.38 -11.20 13.91
CA ASP A 29 -0.48 -10.03 13.05
C ASP A 29 0.84 -9.27 12.90
N PHE A 30 0.99 -8.56 11.78
CA PHE A 30 2.12 -7.68 11.59
C PHE A 30 1.97 -6.40 12.44
N ALA A 31 2.84 -6.23 13.43
CA ALA A 31 2.75 -5.15 14.44
C ALA A 31 3.92 -4.15 14.44
N LYS A 32 4.90 -4.27 13.52
CA LYS A 32 6.15 -3.46 13.56
C LYS A 32 6.00 -2.10 12.88
N TYR A 33 5.10 -1.25 13.38
CA TYR A 33 4.79 0.05 12.73
C TYR A 33 6.01 0.98 12.66
N SER A 34 6.65 1.26 13.79
CA SER A 34 7.75 2.25 13.88
C SER A 34 8.91 1.99 12.92
N THR A 35 9.26 0.72 12.68
CA THR A 35 10.32 0.39 11.70
C THR A 35 9.83 0.56 10.27
N THR A 36 8.59 0.13 10.01
CA THR A 36 7.97 0.21 8.68
C THR A 36 7.75 1.66 8.25
N SER A 37 7.29 2.53 9.16
CA SER A 37 7.06 3.95 8.87
C SER A 37 8.35 4.68 8.48
N ARG A 38 9.47 4.46 9.20
CA ARG A 38 10.78 5.02 8.82
C ARG A 38 11.23 4.56 7.44
N GLN A 39 11.01 3.28 7.12
CA GLN A 39 11.38 2.72 5.83
C GLN A 39 10.58 3.35 4.68
N VAL A 40 9.25 3.42 4.79
CA VAL A 40 8.41 3.98 3.74
C VAL A 40 8.60 5.49 3.58
N LYS A 41 8.87 6.22 4.68
CA LYS A 41 9.25 7.65 4.63
C LYS A 41 10.55 7.87 3.86
N ALA A 42 11.53 6.98 4.00
CA ALA A 42 12.75 7.05 3.19
C ALA A 42 12.48 6.83 1.69
N TYR A 43 11.50 5.98 1.34
CA TYR A 43 11.09 5.80 -0.06
C TYR A 43 10.37 7.02 -0.60
N VAL A 44 9.49 7.63 0.20
CA VAL A 44 8.78 8.88 -0.15
C VAL A 44 9.79 9.97 -0.47
N ASN A 45 10.70 10.26 0.46
CA ASN A 45 11.74 11.27 0.28
C ASN A 45 12.57 11.02 -0.97
N ARG A 46 12.87 9.75 -1.30
CA ARG A 46 13.62 9.43 -2.52
C ARG A 46 12.82 9.72 -3.79
N CYS A 47 11.53 9.37 -3.83
CA CYS A 47 10.69 9.65 -4.99
C CYS A 47 10.54 11.17 -5.20
N GLU A 48 10.36 11.91 -4.11
CA GLU A 48 10.24 13.38 -4.13
C GLU A 48 11.53 14.05 -4.58
N ASN A 49 12.69 13.60 -4.10
CA ASN A 49 13.99 14.08 -4.58
C ASN A 49 14.24 13.76 -6.06
N ALA A 50 13.54 12.78 -6.63
CA ALA A 50 13.56 12.47 -8.05
C ALA A 50 12.49 13.23 -8.87
N GLY A 51 11.80 14.21 -8.26
CA GLY A 51 10.78 15.04 -8.91
C GLY A 51 9.42 14.36 -9.09
N LYS A 52 9.15 13.25 -8.39
CA LYS A 52 7.84 12.59 -8.36
C LYS A 52 7.06 13.00 -7.13
N ARG A 53 5.73 13.04 -7.22
CA ARG A 53 4.84 13.18 -6.07
C ARG A 53 4.39 11.80 -5.61
N VAL A 54 4.60 11.48 -4.34
CA VAL A 54 4.04 10.25 -3.76
C VAL A 54 2.61 10.51 -3.33
N ALA A 55 1.65 9.94 -4.05
CA ALA A 55 0.24 10.09 -3.72
C ALA A 55 -0.16 9.26 -2.50
N GLN A 56 0.40 8.05 -2.39
CA GLN A 56 0.11 7.10 -1.33
C GLN A 56 1.29 6.15 -1.08
N VAL A 57 1.47 5.74 0.17
CA VAL A 57 2.24 4.55 0.55
C VAL A 57 1.31 3.35 0.65
N LEU A 58 1.61 2.24 -0.04
CA LEU A 58 0.88 0.98 0.08
C LEU A 58 1.70 -0.05 0.85
N ILE A 59 1.18 -0.52 1.99
CA ILE A 59 1.79 -1.61 2.75
C ILE A 59 0.92 -2.85 2.60
N VAL A 60 1.54 -3.96 2.19
CA VAL A 60 0.87 -5.26 2.05
C VAL A 60 1.44 -6.23 3.08
N ALA A 61 0.58 -6.93 3.81
CA ALA A 61 0.96 -7.97 4.77
C ALA A 61 -0.11 -9.07 4.83
N PRO A 62 0.15 -10.26 5.39
CA PRO A 62 -0.90 -11.26 5.62
C PRO A 62 -2.08 -10.68 6.43
N THR A 63 -1.78 -10.08 7.58
CA THR A 63 -2.71 -9.37 8.47
C THR A 63 -1.98 -8.25 9.22
N PHE A 64 -2.73 -7.31 9.81
CA PHE A 64 -2.20 -6.20 10.61
C PHE A 64 -2.80 -6.21 12.01
N SER A 65 -2.02 -5.86 13.03
CA SER A 65 -2.57 -5.71 14.38
C SER A 65 -3.38 -4.43 14.47
N GLU A 66 -4.34 -4.36 15.40
CA GLU A 66 -5.14 -3.13 15.64
C GLU A 66 -4.22 -1.92 15.89
N ASP A 67 -3.24 -2.05 16.79
CA ASP A 67 -2.24 -1.01 17.06
C ASP A 67 -1.50 -0.53 15.80
N PHE A 68 -1.26 -1.42 14.84
CA PHE A 68 -0.57 -1.06 13.60
C PHE A 68 -1.49 -0.23 12.70
N VAL A 69 -2.76 -0.64 12.59
CA VAL A 69 -3.77 0.08 11.82
C VAL A 69 -3.97 1.47 12.40
N GLU A 70 -4.17 1.58 13.72
CA GLU A 70 -4.33 2.86 14.40
C GLU A 70 -3.10 3.75 14.22
N SER A 71 -1.89 3.19 14.40
CA SER A 71 -0.65 3.96 14.21
C SER A 71 -0.47 4.46 12.78
N ALA A 72 -0.89 3.68 11.78
CA ALA A 72 -0.84 4.07 10.38
C ALA A 72 -1.86 5.17 10.05
N GLU A 73 -3.06 5.11 10.64
CA GLU A 73 -4.10 6.14 10.47
C GLU A 73 -3.74 7.46 11.16
N MET A 74 -2.98 7.42 12.24
CA MET A 74 -2.50 8.59 12.96
C MET A 74 -1.23 9.24 12.34
N ASP A 75 -0.59 8.62 11.35
CA ASP A 75 0.61 9.19 10.73
C ASP A 75 0.25 10.37 9.82
N THR A 76 0.73 11.56 10.20
CA THR A 76 0.42 12.80 9.50
C THR A 76 1.48 13.19 8.47
N GLU A 77 2.61 12.48 8.42
CA GLU A 77 3.70 12.79 7.49
C GLU A 77 3.49 12.12 6.13
N VAL A 78 2.87 10.94 6.09
CA VAL A 78 2.68 10.15 4.88
C VAL A 78 1.29 9.51 4.83
N ASN A 79 0.62 9.58 3.68
CA ASN A 79 -0.65 8.90 3.49
C ASN A 79 -0.42 7.39 3.31
N ILE A 80 -0.84 6.58 4.28
CA ILE A 80 -0.64 5.13 4.27
C ILE A 80 -1.96 4.38 4.01
N SER A 81 -1.94 3.49 3.02
CA SER A 81 -2.95 2.46 2.81
C SER A 81 -2.41 1.11 3.22
N LEU A 82 -3.22 0.35 3.96
CA LEU A 82 -2.93 -1.02 4.35
C LEU A 82 -3.79 -1.97 3.54
N LEU A 83 -3.20 -3.02 2.99
CA LEU A 83 -3.92 -4.05 2.24
C LEU A 83 -3.48 -5.43 2.71
N GLU A 84 -4.43 -6.21 3.21
CA GLU A 84 -4.16 -7.61 3.54
C GLU A 84 -3.94 -8.42 2.27
N ALA A 85 -3.04 -9.41 2.33
CA ALA A 85 -2.67 -10.24 1.20
C ALA A 85 -3.87 -11.01 0.64
N GLU A 86 -4.76 -11.50 1.50
CA GLU A 86 -6.03 -12.12 1.09
C GLU A 86 -6.92 -11.11 0.35
N GLY A 87 -6.98 -9.86 0.84
CA GLY A 87 -7.69 -8.77 0.17
C GLY A 87 -7.14 -8.48 -1.22
N LEU A 88 -5.81 -8.45 -1.39
CA LEU A 88 -5.18 -8.28 -2.70
C LEU A 88 -5.50 -9.44 -3.64
N LYS A 89 -5.48 -10.68 -3.14
CA LYS A 89 -5.87 -11.86 -3.94
C LYS A 89 -7.32 -11.77 -4.41
N LYS A 90 -8.23 -11.35 -3.53
CA LYS A 90 -9.65 -11.15 -3.88
C LYS A 90 -9.85 -10.08 -4.95
N ILE A 91 -9.09 -8.98 -4.90
CA ILE A 91 -9.10 -7.92 -5.92
C ILE A 91 -8.65 -8.48 -7.27
N LEU A 92 -7.57 -9.27 -7.28
CA LEU A 92 -7.08 -9.94 -8.49
C LEU A 92 -8.14 -10.90 -9.07
N ASP A 93 -8.74 -11.74 -8.23
CA ASP A 93 -9.77 -12.69 -8.68
C ASP A 93 -10.98 -11.99 -9.29
N ALA A 94 -11.42 -10.87 -8.69
CA ALA A 94 -12.51 -10.07 -9.24
C ALA A 94 -12.14 -9.40 -10.57
N TYR A 95 -10.88 -8.98 -10.73
CA TYR A 95 -10.36 -8.44 -11.99
C TYR A 95 -10.36 -9.49 -13.10
N GLU A 96 -9.83 -10.68 -12.82
CA GLU A 96 -9.70 -11.77 -13.80
C GLU A 96 -11.06 -12.36 -14.21
N ALA A 97 -12.06 -12.32 -13.32
CA ALA A 97 -13.40 -12.81 -13.61
C ALA A 97 -14.21 -11.93 -14.60
N ARG A 98 -13.78 -10.68 -14.86
CA ARG A 98 -14.50 -9.75 -15.74
C ARG A 98 -13.97 -9.79 -17.17
N ARG A 99 -14.88 -9.68 -18.14
CA ARG A 99 -14.54 -9.68 -19.57
C ARG A 99 -13.80 -8.42 -20.03
N ASN A 100 -14.06 -7.28 -19.39
CA ASN A 100 -13.41 -6.00 -19.69
C ASN A 100 -13.19 -5.21 -18.38
N PRO A 101 -12.30 -5.69 -17.51
CA PRO A 101 -12.12 -5.12 -16.19
C PRO A 101 -11.52 -3.71 -16.30
N LYS A 102 -12.03 -2.79 -15.47
CA LYS A 102 -11.43 -1.44 -15.37
C LYS A 102 -10.81 -1.29 -13.99
N PHE A 103 -9.49 -1.36 -13.94
CA PHE A 103 -8.75 -1.12 -12.71
C PHE A 103 -8.12 0.27 -12.72
N SER A 104 -8.25 0.98 -11.61
CA SER A 104 -7.58 2.25 -11.37
C SER A 104 -6.72 2.13 -10.12
N ALA A 105 -5.42 2.45 -10.24
CA ALA A 105 -4.51 2.47 -9.10
C ALA A 105 -4.98 3.45 -7.99
N LYS A 106 -5.83 4.43 -8.31
CA LYS A 106 -6.47 5.33 -7.34
C LYS A 106 -7.35 4.58 -6.32
N LEU A 107 -7.76 3.36 -6.61
CA LEU A 107 -8.48 2.51 -5.64
C LEU A 107 -7.60 2.15 -4.42
N PHE A 108 -6.28 2.28 -4.54
CA PHE A 108 -5.32 2.08 -3.45
C PHE A 108 -4.92 3.36 -2.72
N THR A 109 -5.53 4.52 -2.99
CA THR A 109 -5.12 5.81 -2.37
C THR A 109 -6.03 6.24 -1.22
N LYS A 110 -6.64 5.28 -0.51
CA LYS A 110 -7.48 5.56 0.66
C LYS A 110 -6.71 5.25 1.94
N GLY A 111 -6.59 6.23 2.83
CA GLY A 111 -5.91 6.05 4.12
C GLY A 111 -6.52 4.93 4.98
N GLY A 112 -5.68 4.27 5.76
CA GLY A 112 -6.06 3.19 6.66
C GLY A 112 -6.21 1.83 5.98
N LEU A 113 -6.93 0.91 6.65
CA LEU A 113 -7.16 -0.44 6.13
C LEU A 113 -8.14 -0.45 4.96
N LEU A 114 -7.68 -0.91 3.80
CA LEU A 114 -8.46 -0.97 2.58
C LEU A 114 -9.52 -2.08 2.65
N LYS A 115 -10.76 -1.71 2.34
CA LYS A 115 -11.87 -2.65 2.23
C LYS A 115 -11.84 -3.35 0.86
N ALA A 116 -11.12 -4.45 0.77
CA ALA A 116 -10.93 -5.19 -0.48
C ALA A 116 -12.24 -5.58 -1.18
N ASP A 117 -13.28 -5.94 -0.42
CA ASP A 117 -14.62 -6.23 -0.97
C ASP A 117 -15.24 -5.04 -1.71
N LEU A 118 -15.03 -3.82 -1.21
CA LEU A 118 -15.53 -2.62 -1.87
C LEU A 118 -14.73 -2.33 -3.14
N ILE A 119 -13.42 -2.56 -3.12
CA ILE A 119 -12.58 -2.40 -4.30
C ILE A 119 -13.00 -3.42 -5.37
N ALA A 120 -13.08 -4.71 -5.03
CA ALA A 120 -13.45 -5.80 -5.92
C ALA A 120 -14.83 -5.60 -6.60
N LYS A 121 -15.81 -5.03 -5.89
CA LYS A 121 -17.13 -4.69 -6.46
C LYS A 121 -17.06 -3.63 -7.56
N ASN A 122 -16.07 -2.74 -7.50
CA ASN A 122 -15.92 -1.57 -8.37
C ASN A 122 -14.92 -1.76 -9.53
N ILE A 123 -14.26 -2.92 -9.63
CA ILE A 123 -13.47 -3.34 -10.81
C ILE A 123 -14.40 -3.68 -11.98
#